data_AF-A0A4Q2K5N4-F1
#
_entry.id   AF-A0A4Q2K5N4-F1
#
_cell.length_a   1.000
_cell.length_b   1.000
_cell.length_c   1.000
_cell.angle_alpha   90.00
_cell.angle_beta   90.00
_cell.angle_gamma   90.00
#
_symmetry.space_group_name_H-M   'P 1'
#
loop_
_entity.id
_entity.type
_entity.pdbx_description
1 polymer ?
#
loop_
_entity_poly.entity_id
_entity_poly.type
_entity_poly.pdbx_seq_one_letter_code
_entity_poly.pdbx_strand_id
1 'polypeptide(L)'
;MYEKITEYRFCGSHAKRANQLKELGFFSRLVDILAVAPIVGFENARTSERNREDDVEAKVFLAQLNDVNDKLELCYKTIMLLDCEHEPDEESRFRKAFQTTPDQRADEDLERFESYVRGGVDFLFEKLVGSGNTQMDRLIELQDYLEGFASRYSN
;
A
#
# COMPACT_ATOMS: atom_id res chain seq x y z
N MET A 1 6.38 -3.58 -11.88
CA MET A 1 5.19 -2.81 -11.52
C MET A 1 5.13 -1.47 -12.24
N TYR A 2 5.99 -0.50 -11.93
CA TYR A 2 5.94 0.81 -12.59
C TYR A 2 6.97 0.92 -13.71
N GLU A 3 6.52 0.81 -14.95
CA GLU A 3 7.37 1.03 -16.11
C GLU A 3 7.26 2.49 -16.59
N LYS A 4 8.39 3.02 -17.08
CA LYS A 4 8.47 4.35 -17.73
C LYS A 4 8.19 5.56 -16.81
N ILE A 5 8.16 5.38 -15.49
CA ILE A 5 8.10 6.50 -14.53
C ILE A 5 9.50 6.84 -14.00
N THR A 6 9.76 8.13 -13.79
CA THR A 6 10.99 8.61 -13.14
C THR A 6 10.85 8.72 -11.63
N GLU A 7 9.62 8.85 -11.14
CA GLU A 7 9.29 8.96 -9.73
C GLU A 7 7.84 8.50 -9.48
N TYR A 8 7.62 7.90 -8.31
CA TYR A 8 6.31 7.69 -7.72
C TYR A 8 6.01 8.82 -6.74
N ARG A 9 4.74 9.23 -6.64
CA ARG A 9 4.33 10.33 -5.77
C ARG A 9 3.12 9.95 -4.92
N PHE A 10 3.32 9.92 -3.61
CA PHE A 10 2.20 10.07 -2.68
C PHE A 10 1.68 11.50 -2.80
N CYS A 11 0.36 11.67 -2.77
CA CYS A 11 -0.31 12.97 -2.91
C CYS A 11 -1.18 13.30 -1.69
N GLY A 12 -1.29 14.58 -1.37
CA GLY A 12 -2.19 15.14 -0.37
C GLY A 12 -2.07 14.54 1.02
N SER A 13 -3.18 14.10 1.60
CA SER A 13 -3.23 13.48 2.92
C SER A 13 -2.32 12.26 3.06
N HIS A 14 -2.24 11.40 2.02
CA HIS A 14 -1.40 10.21 2.05
C HIS A 14 0.09 10.57 2.04
N ALA A 15 0.48 11.67 1.38
CA ALA A 15 1.85 12.18 1.44
C ALA A 15 2.22 12.65 2.85
N LYS A 16 1.33 13.40 3.51
CA LYS A 16 1.50 13.85 4.90
C LYS A 16 1.68 12.65 5.84
N ARG A 17 0.79 11.66 5.74
CA ARG A 17 0.82 10.43 6.55
C ARG A 17 2.07 9.59 6.31
N ALA A 18 2.47 9.39 5.05
CA ALA A 18 3.69 8.65 4.71
C ALA A 18 4.96 9.33 5.23
N ASN A 19 5.04 10.67 5.13
CA ASN A 19 6.15 11.42 5.72
C ASN A 19 6.19 11.29 7.24
N GLN A 20 5.05 11.39 7.93
CA GLN A 20 4.99 11.24 9.38
C GLN A 20 5.41 9.83 9.85
N LEU A 21 4.98 8.78 9.15
CA LEU A 21 5.42 7.40 9.41
C LEU A 21 6.94 7.25 9.31
N LYS A 22 7.55 7.90 8.33
CA LYS A 22 9.02 7.93 8.17
C LYS A 22 9.70 8.76 9.27
N GLU A 23 9.23 9.98 9.51
CA GLU A 23 9.83 10.92 10.48
C GLU A 23 9.80 10.38 11.91
N LEU A 24 8.77 9.65 12.29
CA LEU A 24 8.65 8.98 13.58
C LEU A 24 9.47 7.69 13.68
N GLY A 25 10.14 7.27 12.60
CA GLY A 25 11.06 6.14 12.59
C GLY A 25 10.40 4.77 12.43
N PHE A 26 9.10 4.69 12.13
CA PHE A 26 8.44 3.40 11.84
C PHE A 26 8.95 2.78 10.53
N PHE A 27 9.31 3.63 9.56
CA PHE A 27 9.90 3.22 8.30
C PHE A 27 11.14 4.04 8.00
N SER A 28 12.19 3.38 7.51
CA SER A 28 13.44 4.06 7.15
C SER A 28 13.29 4.92 5.89
N ARG A 29 12.51 4.44 4.90
CA ARG A 29 12.33 5.10 3.60
C ARG A 29 10.87 5.10 3.19
N LEU A 30 10.47 6.09 2.39
CA LEU A 30 9.13 6.16 1.79
C LEU A 30 8.83 4.94 0.91
N VAL A 31 9.86 4.40 0.24
CA VAL A 31 9.72 3.21 -0.59
C VAL A 31 9.40 1.95 0.22
N ASP A 32 9.83 1.88 1.48
CA ASP A 32 9.52 0.75 2.36
C ASP A 32 8.04 0.78 2.77
N ILE A 33 7.47 1.99 2.94
CA ILE A 33 6.03 2.18 3.13
C ILE A 33 5.28 1.74 1.88
N LEU A 34 5.71 2.21 0.69
CA LEU A 34 5.10 1.85 -0.59
C LEU A 34 5.08 0.33 -0.82
N ALA A 35 6.14 -0.37 -0.43
CA ALA A 35 6.26 -1.82 -0.61
C ALA A 35 5.28 -2.64 0.26
N VAL A 36 4.84 -2.11 1.40
CA VAL A 36 3.94 -2.83 2.33
C VAL A 36 2.50 -2.33 2.29
N ALA A 37 2.28 -1.07 1.93
CA ALA A 37 0.97 -0.45 1.95
C ALA A 37 -0.09 -1.20 1.11
N PRO A 38 0.16 -1.66 -0.13
CA PRO A 38 -0.88 -2.31 -0.92
C PRO A 38 -1.41 -3.58 -0.26
N ILE A 39 -0.54 -4.45 0.28
CA ILE A 39 -1.00 -5.69 0.94
C ILE A 39 -1.71 -5.38 2.27
N VAL A 40 -1.23 -4.39 3.03
CA VAL A 40 -1.92 -3.95 4.25
C VAL A 40 -3.31 -3.38 3.93
N GLY A 41 -3.42 -2.58 2.87
CA GLY A 41 -4.70 -2.07 2.40
C GLY A 41 -5.65 -3.20 2.03
N PHE A 42 -5.18 -4.15 1.22
CA PHE A 42 -5.99 -5.28 0.76
C PHE A 42 -6.48 -6.16 1.91
N GLU A 43 -5.57 -6.64 2.78
CA GLU A 43 -5.90 -7.55 3.90
C GLU A 43 -6.88 -6.92 4.92
N ASN A 44 -6.90 -5.59 5.04
CA ASN A 44 -7.80 -4.90 5.95
C ASN A 44 -9.03 -4.31 5.22
N ALA A 45 -9.27 -4.67 3.95
CA ALA A 45 -10.33 -4.11 3.11
C ALA A 45 -10.37 -2.57 3.14
N ARG A 46 -9.19 -1.95 3.11
CA ARG A 46 -8.99 -0.50 3.18
C ARG A 46 -8.56 0.02 1.82
N THR A 47 -9.41 0.84 1.22
CA THR A 47 -9.11 1.67 0.06
C THR A 47 -9.31 3.14 0.41
N SER A 48 -8.59 4.02 -0.27
CA SER A 48 -8.80 5.46 -0.19
C SER A 48 -8.75 6.08 -1.57
N GLU A 49 -9.53 7.14 -1.79
CA GLU A 49 -9.47 7.94 -3.01
C GLU A 49 -8.23 8.84 -3.03
N ARG A 50 -7.82 9.25 -4.22
CA ARG A 50 -6.70 10.17 -4.37
C ARG A 50 -7.08 11.57 -3.91
N ASN A 51 -6.45 12.04 -2.83
CA ASN A 51 -6.56 13.44 -2.42
C ASN A 51 -5.84 14.38 -3.42
N ARG A 52 -6.58 15.34 -3.98
CA ARG A 52 -6.05 16.38 -4.90
C ARG A 52 -6.15 17.80 -4.32
N GLU A 53 -6.66 17.94 -3.10
CA GLU A 53 -6.94 19.24 -2.49
C GLU A 53 -5.71 19.84 -1.80
N ASP A 54 -4.82 18.97 -1.33
CA ASP A 54 -3.57 19.33 -0.69
C ASP A 54 -2.39 19.20 -1.69
N ASP A 55 -1.71 20.31 -2.00
CA ASP A 55 -0.53 20.35 -2.91
C ASP A 55 0.75 19.75 -2.28
N VAL A 56 0.58 18.77 -1.39
CA VAL A 56 1.67 18.10 -0.67
C VAL A 56 2.03 16.80 -1.39
N GLU A 57 3.31 16.66 -1.74
CA GLU A 57 3.83 15.47 -2.39
C GLU A 57 4.95 14.82 -1.58
N ALA A 58 4.96 13.48 -1.55
CA ALA A 58 6.09 12.68 -1.06
C ALA A 58 6.60 11.81 -2.19
N LYS A 59 7.86 12.05 -2.60
CA LYS A 59 8.43 11.46 -3.82
C LYS A 59 9.32 10.27 -3.52
N VAL A 60 9.15 9.21 -4.31
CA VAL A 60 10.04 8.05 -4.35
C VAL A 60 10.67 7.99 -5.74
N PHE A 61 11.98 8.23 -5.81
CA PHE A 61 12.71 8.25 -7.07
C PHE A 61 12.96 6.84 -7.62
N LEU A 62 13.16 6.73 -8.94
CA LEU A 62 13.36 5.47 -9.67
C LEU A 62 14.40 4.54 -9.02
N ALA A 63 15.53 5.08 -8.55
CA ALA A 63 16.57 4.26 -7.91
C ALA A 63 16.02 3.47 -6.70
N GLN A 64 15.18 4.10 -5.87
CA GLN A 64 14.55 3.43 -4.74
C GLN A 64 13.43 2.49 -5.19
N LEU A 65 12.65 2.88 -6.21
CA LEU A 65 11.58 2.02 -6.73
C LEU A 65 12.11 0.68 -7.25
N ASN A 66 13.28 0.69 -7.90
CA ASN A 66 13.93 -0.51 -8.37
C ASN A 66 14.24 -1.50 -7.22
N ASP A 67 14.56 -1.01 -6.02
CA ASP A 67 14.83 -1.86 -4.84
C ASP A 67 13.62 -2.71 -4.42
N VAL A 68 12.40 -2.26 -4.74
CA VAL A 68 11.16 -2.91 -4.30
C VAL A 68 10.26 -3.33 -5.46
N ASN A 69 10.69 -3.14 -6.71
CA ASN A 69 9.84 -3.37 -7.88
C ASN A 69 9.29 -4.80 -7.92
N ASP A 70 10.10 -5.80 -7.59
CA ASP A 70 9.67 -7.20 -7.56
C ASP A 70 8.63 -7.47 -6.47
N LYS A 71 8.73 -6.77 -5.32
CA LYS A 71 7.73 -6.86 -4.24
C LYS A 71 6.42 -6.21 -4.66
N LEU A 72 6.47 -5.02 -5.25
CA LEU A 72 5.29 -4.33 -5.75
C LEU A 72 4.59 -5.13 -6.85
N GLU A 73 5.38 -5.73 -7.74
CA GLU A 73 4.90 -6.62 -8.79
C GLU A 73 4.18 -7.84 -8.18
N LEU A 74 4.81 -8.50 -7.20
CA LEU A 74 4.19 -9.61 -6.49
C LEU A 74 2.88 -9.19 -5.82
N CYS A 75 2.88 -8.07 -5.07
CA CYS A 75 1.68 -7.54 -4.43
C CYS A 75 0.57 -7.27 -5.45
N TYR A 76 0.87 -6.64 -6.58
CA TYR A 76 -0.11 -6.39 -7.63
C TYR A 76 -0.74 -7.69 -8.14
N LYS A 77 0.09 -8.68 -8.49
CA LYS A 77 -0.40 -9.98 -8.99
C LYS A 77 -1.26 -10.69 -7.97
N THR A 78 -0.84 -10.70 -6.71
CA THR A 78 -1.60 -11.31 -5.62
C THR A 78 -2.94 -10.62 -5.42
N ILE A 79 -2.98 -9.28 -5.38
CA ILE A 79 -4.24 -8.54 -5.21
C ILE A 79 -5.16 -8.77 -6.39
N MET A 80 -4.68 -8.67 -7.64
CA MET A 80 -5.50 -8.93 -8.83
C MET A 80 -6.05 -10.36 -8.87
N LEU A 81 -5.30 -11.33 -8.33
CA LEU A 81 -5.77 -12.71 -8.25
C LEU A 81 -6.89 -12.89 -7.22
N LEU A 82 -6.86 -12.13 -6.13
CA LEU A 82 -7.72 -12.32 -4.95
C LEU A 82 -8.91 -11.34 -4.88
N ASP A 83 -8.87 -10.21 -5.57
CA ASP A 83 -9.90 -9.16 -5.50
C ASP A 83 -11.15 -9.51 -6.32
N CYS A 84 -11.98 -10.40 -5.76
CA CYS A 84 -13.25 -10.81 -6.36
C CYS A 84 -14.29 -9.67 -6.45
N GLU A 85 -14.13 -8.60 -5.67
CA GLU A 85 -15.02 -7.44 -5.74
C GLU A 85 -14.72 -6.58 -6.97
N HIS A 86 -13.43 -6.42 -7.31
CA HIS A 86 -12.99 -5.70 -8.50
C HIS A 86 -13.23 -6.50 -9.79
N GLU A 87 -12.89 -7.79 -9.78
CA GLU A 87 -13.09 -8.69 -10.91
C GLU A 87 -13.70 -10.02 -10.44
N PRO A 88 -15.02 -10.23 -10.63
CA PRO A 88 -15.69 -11.46 -10.20
C PRO A 88 -15.24 -12.71 -10.96
N ASP A 89 -14.81 -12.58 -12.22
CA ASP A 89 -14.43 -13.72 -13.06
C ASP A 89 -13.01 -14.22 -12.75
N GLU A 90 -12.89 -15.50 -12.40
CA GLU A 90 -11.61 -16.10 -11.99
C GLU A 90 -10.58 -16.14 -13.12
N GLU A 91 -10.99 -16.48 -14.34
CA GLU A 91 -10.08 -16.53 -15.49
C GLU A 91 -9.53 -15.14 -15.82
N SER A 92 -10.37 -14.13 -15.73
CA SER A 92 -10.00 -12.73 -15.92
C SER A 92 -9.03 -12.25 -14.83
N ARG A 93 -9.24 -12.61 -13.55
CA ARG A 93 -8.26 -12.35 -12.48
C ARG A 93 -6.91 -13.01 -12.75
N PHE A 94 -6.92 -14.29 -13.17
CA PHE A 94 -5.68 -14.99 -13.52
C PHE A 94 -4.94 -14.31 -14.68
N ARG A 95 -5.67 -13.88 -15.72
CA ARG A 95 -5.12 -13.16 -16.86
C ARG A 95 -4.50 -11.83 -16.43
N LYS A 96 -5.23 -11.01 -15.65
CA LYS A 96 -4.75 -9.73 -15.10
C LYS A 96 -3.48 -9.91 -14.26
N ALA A 97 -3.41 -10.95 -13.43
CA ALA A 97 -2.27 -11.22 -12.56
C ALA A 97 -1.05 -11.76 -13.33
N PHE A 98 -1.21 -12.73 -14.23
CA PHE A 98 -0.07 -13.50 -14.74
C PHE A 98 0.17 -13.39 -16.25
N GLN A 99 -0.81 -12.91 -17.03
CA GLN A 99 -0.72 -12.85 -18.49
C GLN A 99 -0.66 -11.41 -19.03
N THR A 100 -0.83 -10.40 -18.18
CA THR A 100 -0.73 -8.99 -18.55
C THR A 100 0.63 -8.42 -18.15
N THR A 101 1.41 -7.94 -19.13
CA THR A 101 2.67 -7.24 -18.87
C THR A 101 2.39 -5.86 -18.23
N PRO A 102 3.34 -5.29 -17.46
CA PRO A 102 3.11 -4.02 -16.77
C PRO A 102 2.62 -2.88 -17.67
N ASP A 103 3.10 -2.81 -18.91
CA ASP A 103 2.73 -1.80 -19.91
C ASP A 103 1.34 -2.01 -20.55
N GLN A 104 0.72 -3.16 -20.33
CA GLN A 104 -0.60 -3.54 -20.85
C GLN A 104 -1.70 -3.54 -19.79
N ARG A 105 -1.37 -3.19 -18.54
CA ARG A 105 -2.34 -3.14 -17.45
C ARG A 105 -3.37 -2.06 -17.70
N ALA A 106 -4.63 -2.37 -17.44
CA ALA A 106 -5.69 -1.40 -17.55
C ALA A 106 -5.55 -0.34 -16.44
N ASP A 107 -5.87 0.91 -16.77
CA ASP A 107 -5.80 2.03 -15.82
C ASP A 107 -6.66 1.78 -14.57
N GLU A 108 -7.81 1.11 -14.73
CA GLU A 108 -8.69 0.75 -13.61
C GLU A 108 -8.06 -0.27 -12.64
N ASP A 109 -7.27 -1.22 -13.16
CA ASP A 109 -6.59 -2.22 -12.34
C ASP A 109 -5.43 -1.59 -11.55
N LEU A 110 -4.71 -0.68 -12.21
CA LEU A 110 -3.67 0.13 -11.57
C LEU A 110 -4.28 1.04 -10.51
N GLU A 111 -5.39 1.71 -10.81
CA GLU A 111 -6.06 2.58 -9.84
C GLU A 111 -6.65 1.78 -8.66
N ARG A 112 -7.19 0.57 -8.90
CA ARG A 112 -7.63 -0.32 -7.82
C ARG A 112 -6.46 -0.67 -6.90
N PHE A 113 -5.31 -1.05 -7.46
CA PHE A 113 -4.10 -1.29 -6.69
C PHE A 113 -3.63 -0.04 -5.91
N GLU A 114 -3.59 1.13 -6.56
CA GLU A 114 -3.23 2.39 -5.92
C GLU A 114 -4.21 2.78 -4.81
N SER A 115 -5.48 2.42 -4.92
CA SER A 115 -6.47 2.65 -3.88
C SER A 115 -6.14 1.87 -2.61
N TYR A 116 -5.63 0.64 -2.73
CA TYR A 116 -5.11 -0.14 -1.61
C TYR A 116 -3.80 0.42 -1.07
N VAL A 117 -2.91 0.96 -1.92
CA VAL A 117 -1.72 1.68 -1.44
C VAL A 117 -2.14 2.82 -0.51
N ARG A 118 -3.09 3.65 -0.93
CA ARG A 118 -3.56 4.80 -0.14
C ARG A 118 -4.29 4.36 1.13
N GLY A 119 -5.19 3.38 1.04
CA GLY A 119 -5.88 2.82 2.19
C GLY A 119 -4.95 2.14 3.19
N GLY A 120 -3.89 1.49 2.71
CA GLY A 120 -2.84 0.91 3.53
C GLY A 120 -1.99 1.95 4.25
N VAL A 121 -1.62 3.05 3.58
CA VAL A 121 -0.94 4.19 4.23
C VAL A 121 -1.81 4.77 5.34
N ASP A 122 -3.11 4.93 5.08
CA ASP A 122 -4.07 5.45 6.05
C ASP A 122 -4.19 4.54 7.26
N PHE A 123 -4.35 3.23 7.02
CA PHE A 123 -4.41 2.22 8.07
C PHE A 123 -3.14 2.19 8.91
N LEU A 124 -1.96 2.17 8.28
CA LEU A 124 -0.67 2.17 8.97
C LEU A 124 -0.52 3.43 9.83
N PHE A 125 -0.89 4.59 9.29
CA PHE A 125 -0.84 5.84 10.03
C PHE A 125 -1.78 5.82 11.25
N GLU A 126 -3.03 5.40 11.07
CA GLU A 126 -4.01 5.30 12.16
C GLU A 126 -3.54 4.35 13.26
N LYS A 127 -2.92 3.22 12.90
CA LYS A 127 -2.44 2.22 13.86
C LYS A 127 -1.12 2.59 14.55
N LEU A 128 -0.19 3.23 13.83
CA LEU A 128 1.15 3.47 14.35
C LEU A 128 1.30 4.86 14.98
N VAL A 129 0.54 5.84 14.49
CA VAL A 129 0.61 7.24 14.94
C VAL A 129 -0.62 7.59 15.78
N GLY A 130 -1.80 7.09 15.41
CA GLY A 130 -3.04 7.34 16.13
C GLY A 130 -3.49 8.81 16.09
N SER A 131 -4.73 9.05 16.54
CA SER A 131 -5.31 10.39 16.65
C SER A 131 -5.20 11.01 18.06
N GLY A 132 -4.56 10.35 19.03
CA GLY A 132 -4.50 10.90 20.41
C GLY A 132 -3.70 10.17 21.50
N ASN A 133 -2.94 9.10 21.22
CA ASN A 133 -2.34 8.27 22.27
C ASN A 133 -0.82 8.48 22.44
N THR A 134 -0.28 8.15 23.63
CA THR A 134 1.16 8.29 23.94
C THR A 134 2.01 7.25 23.20
N GLN A 135 3.34 7.39 23.18
CA GLN A 135 4.21 6.43 22.48
C GLN A 135 4.06 4.98 22.98
N MET A 136 3.79 4.79 24.28
CA MET A 136 3.60 3.45 24.86
C MET A 136 2.29 2.81 24.43
N ASP A 137 1.21 3.57 24.40
CA ASP A 137 -0.10 3.09 23.96
C ASP A 137 -0.03 2.60 22.51
N ARG A 138 0.73 3.30 21.65
CA ARG A 138 0.93 2.92 20.24
C ARG A 138 1.71 1.61 20.08
N LEU A 139 2.68 1.35 20.95
CA LEU A 139 3.41 0.08 20.95
C LEU A 139 2.52 -1.09 21.38
N ILE A 140 1.63 -0.87 22.35
CA ILE A 140 0.67 -1.87 22.81
C ILE A 140 -0.34 -2.18 21.68
N GLU A 141 -0.91 -1.16 21.05
CA GLU A 141 -1.85 -1.36 19.92
C GLU A 141 -1.21 -2.12 18.74
N LEU A 142 0.07 -1.84 18.44
CA LEU A 142 0.81 -2.57 17.41
C LEU A 142 1.06 -4.03 17.83
N GLN A 143 1.43 -4.26 19.09
CA GLN A 143 1.63 -5.61 19.61
C GLN A 143 0.34 -6.43 19.54
N ASP A 144 -0.79 -5.88 20.00
CA ASP A 144 -2.09 -6.55 19.94
C ASP A 144 -2.50 -6.86 18.50
N TYR A 145 -2.20 -5.97 17.55
CA TYR A 145 -2.44 -6.21 16.13
C TYR A 145 -1.59 -7.37 15.59
N LEU A 146 -0.28 -7.40 15.90
CA LEU A 146 0.62 -8.46 15.47
C LEU A 146 0.23 -9.81 16.07
N GLU A 147 -0.18 -9.85 17.34
CA GLU A 147 -0.67 -11.05 18.02
C GLU A 147 -1.98 -11.54 17.41
N GLY A 148 -2.90 -10.63 17.12
CA GLY A 148 -4.16 -10.94 16.44
C GLY A 148 -3.98 -11.38 14.99
N PHE A 149 -2.94 -10.89 14.31
CA PHE A 149 -2.54 -11.38 12.99
C PHE A 149 -1.96 -12.80 13.10
N ALA A 150 -0.94 -13.01 13.95
CA ALA A 150 -0.32 -14.31 14.15
C ALA A 150 -1.33 -15.40 14.52
N SER A 151 -2.28 -15.10 15.42
CA SER A 151 -3.32 -16.04 15.86
C SER A 151 -4.26 -16.46 14.72
N ARG A 152 -4.53 -15.59 13.74
CA ARG A 152 -5.42 -15.91 12.61
C ARG A 152 -4.79 -16.91 11.63
N TYR A 153 -3.46 -16.93 11.51
CA TYR A 153 -2.74 -17.78 10.55
C TYR A 153 -1.93 -18.91 11.21
N SER A 154 -2.06 -19.09 12.53
CA SER A 154 -1.40 -20.18 13.27
C SER A 154 -2.29 -21.42 13.47
N ASN A 155 -3.40 -21.53 12.74
CA ASN A 155 -4.29 -22.71 12.72
C ASN A 155 -4.39 -23.32 11.32
#